data_AF-A0A2E8YDA6-F1
#
_entry.id   AF-A0A2E8YDA6-F1
#
_cell.length_a   1.000
_cell.length_b   1.000
_cell.length_c   1.000
_cell.angle_alpha   90.00
_cell.angle_beta   90.00
_cell.angle_gamma   90.00
#
_symmetry.space_group_name_H-M   'P 1'
#
loop_
_entity.id
_entity.type
_entity.pdbx_description
1 polymer ?
#
loop_
_entity_poly.entity_id
_entity_poly.type
_entity_poly.pdbx_seq_one_letter_code
_entity_poly.pdbx_strand_id
1 'polypeptide(L)'
;MSSSARQGQRNRNRDDRRRARRSGSITASGSDGVDLKSTFQPLAITEVEQVHRAALDLLAETGMANATPAICQLALSKGCELRDDGRLLFPRALVEDALAQAAREFVVHGRHPEFDFMARSGHVNFCTGGAAVSMLDIDERRYRPSTLNDLYDLSRLCDTLTNLQWFTRPVVATDIEDLYELDVNTIYASAVGTRKHIATSFTQGEHVRRLLPMLDALAGPGTSFAERPFCTVHATMVVSPLAFAADSLDVACAAVEIGMPVHCQTGPQAGATAPAALAGALVQGCAESLSNVVLINLLSPGHPVVLGNWMMVSDLRTGAFSGGGGEQALLGAASGQMSRFYGIPGGMGAGMTDSKLPDNQAGFEKALTMVLATLSGGGFVFESAGMLASLLGCSFEAMLIDDDMLSSVKRIGRGIEVNDETLSVAVVEEAVTGAGHFLGHNQTMALMESEYTYPKHADRLTPADWEEAGARGTWDRATRRARQVLDTHRPCYIDHSIDRRIRDNFPIRLAAMSSAPASS
;
A
#
# COMPACT_ATOMS: atom_id res chain seq x y z
N MET A 1 -9.23 55.08 8.91
CA MET A 1 -9.07 54.10 10.02
C MET A 1 -7.58 53.91 10.28
N SER A 2 -7.13 54.06 11.53
CA SER A 2 -5.71 54.08 11.90
C SER A 2 -5.03 52.71 11.74
N SER A 3 -3.71 52.71 11.54
CA SER A 3 -2.85 51.51 11.39
C SER A 3 -3.10 50.45 12.48
N SER A 4 -3.32 50.90 13.72
CA SER A 4 -3.62 50.05 14.88
C SER A 4 -4.93 49.25 14.74
N ALA A 5 -5.97 49.84 14.14
CA ALA A 5 -7.25 49.16 13.92
C ALA A 5 -7.15 48.03 12.88
N ARG A 6 -6.33 48.22 11.84
CA ARG A 6 -6.06 47.17 10.83
C ARG A 6 -5.27 46.00 11.41
N GLN A 7 -4.35 46.26 12.33
CA GLN A 7 -3.53 45.22 12.98
C GLN A 7 -4.35 44.39 13.98
N GLY A 8 -5.24 45.02 14.74
CA GLY A 8 -6.18 44.33 15.63
C GLY A 8 -7.20 43.46 14.90
N GLN A 9 -7.67 43.90 13.73
CA GLN A 9 -8.61 43.13 12.90
C GLN A 9 -7.93 41.94 12.19
N ARG A 10 -6.64 42.06 11.86
CA ARG A 10 -5.82 40.94 11.35
C ARG A 10 -5.59 39.84 12.39
N ASN A 11 -5.34 40.22 13.65
CA ASN A 11 -5.15 39.25 14.74
C ASN A 11 -6.45 38.53 15.12
N ARG A 12 -7.59 39.24 15.16
CA ARG A 12 -8.91 38.61 15.41
C ARG A 12 -9.30 37.59 14.35
N ASN A 13 -9.11 37.91 13.05
CA ASN A 13 -9.33 36.95 11.96
C ASN A 13 -8.40 35.73 12.04
N ARG A 14 -7.19 35.88 12.61
CA ARG A 14 -6.23 34.77 12.78
C ARG A 14 -6.66 33.83 13.93
N ASP A 15 -7.19 34.39 15.02
CA ASP A 15 -7.69 33.64 16.16
C ASP A 15 -9.04 32.95 15.87
N ASP A 16 -9.94 33.61 15.11
CA ASP A 16 -11.20 33.01 14.68
C ASP A 16 -10.97 31.88 13.66
N ARG A 17 -10.00 32.01 12.75
CA ARG A 17 -9.55 30.90 11.87
C ARG A 17 -8.92 29.74 12.64
N ARG A 18 -8.23 30.02 13.75
CA ARG A 18 -7.69 28.98 14.66
C ARG A 18 -8.79 28.29 15.46
N ARG A 19 -9.87 29.00 15.82
CA ARG A 19 -11.04 28.42 16.49
C ARG A 19 -11.90 27.58 15.55
N ALA A 20 -12.12 28.02 14.31
CA ALA A 20 -12.84 27.25 13.30
C ALA A 20 -12.16 25.91 13.00
N ARG A 21 -10.81 25.89 12.92
CA ARG A 21 -9.99 24.67 12.81
C ARG A 21 -10.13 23.67 13.97
N ARG A 22 -10.74 24.08 15.10
CA ARG A 22 -10.91 23.22 16.29
C ARG A 22 -12.33 22.67 16.44
N SER A 23 -13.30 23.15 15.66
CA SER A 23 -14.72 22.85 15.88
C SER A 23 -15.41 22.06 14.76
N GLY A 24 -14.68 21.64 13.72
CA GLY A 24 -15.27 21.04 12.52
C GLY A 24 -14.73 19.68 12.09
N SER A 25 -13.94 18.98 12.93
CA SER A 25 -13.35 17.68 12.56
C SER A 25 -14.44 16.67 12.20
N ILE A 26 -14.73 16.52 10.91
CA ILE A 26 -15.33 15.31 10.36
C ILE A 26 -14.25 14.24 10.54
N THR A 27 -14.41 13.48 11.62
CA THR A 27 -13.81 12.17 11.82
C THR A 27 -14.38 11.22 10.77
N ALA A 28 -14.01 11.39 9.50
CA ALA A 28 -13.84 10.23 8.66
C ALA A 28 -12.69 9.47 9.34
N SER A 29 -12.96 8.28 9.87
CA SER A 29 -11.90 7.42 10.37
C SER A 29 -10.86 7.33 9.26
N GLY A 30 -9.68 7.92 9.45
CA GLY A 30 -8.58 7.93 8.46
C GLY A 30 -8.03 6.52 8.18
N SER A 31 -8.76 5.48 8.56
CA SER A 31 -8.46 4.07 8.36
C SER A 31 -9.13 3.49 7.11
N ASP A 32 -10.02 4.23 6.43
CA ASP A 32 -10.71 3.73 5.23
C ASP A 32 -10.09 4.28 3.93
N GLY A 33 -10.24 3.53 2.84
CA GLY A 33 -9.67 3.84 1.53
C GLY A 33 -10.32 5.03 0.82
N VAL A 34 -10.42 4.97 -0.50
CA VAL A 34 -11.19 5.95 -1.29
C VAL A 34 -12.08 5.24 -2.29
N ASP A 35 -13.39 5.51 -2.22
CA ASP A 35 -14.32 5.17 -3.27
C ASP A 35 -14.15 6.12 -4.45
N LEU A 36 -13.82 5.57 -5.61
CA LEU A 36 -13.57 6.38 -6.80
C LEU A 36 -14.86 6.87 -7.42
N LYS A 37 -14.91 8.16 -7.75
CA LYS A 37 -16.02 8.72 -8.54
C LYS A 37 -15.95 8.30 -10.02
N SER A 38 -14.74 8.16 -10.54
CA SER A 38 -14.49 7.77 -11.93
C SER A 38 -13.14 7.09 -12.07
N THR A 39 -13.01 6.20 -13.04
CA THR A 39 -11.76 5.49 -13.32
C THR A 39 -11.07 5.99 -14.59
N PHE A 40 -9.75 6.08 -14.56
CA PHE A 40 -8.91 6.17 -15.75
C PHE A 40 -8.75 4.79 -16.40
N GLN A 41 -8.82 4.73 -17.73
CA GLN A 41 -8.73 3.49 -18.51
C GLN A 41 -7.68 3.67 -19.61
N PRO A 42 -6.44 3.17 -19.43
CA PRO A 42 -5.42 3.25 -20.47
C PRO A 42 -5.68 2.33 -21.67
N LEU A 43 -6.54 1.32 -21.52
CA LEU A 43 -6.92 0.38 -22.57
C LEU A 43 -8.39 0.54 -22.95
N ALA A 44 -8.72 0.45 -24.24
CA ALA A 44 -10.08 0.26 -24.70
C ALA A 44 -10.60 -1.13 -24.30
N ILE A 45 -11.93 -1.29 -24.20
CA ILE A 45 -12.54 -2.57 -23.81
C ILE A 45 -12.13 -3.73 -24.73
N THR A 46 -12.01 -3.48 -26.03
CA THR A 46 -11.56 -4.49 -27.01
C THR A 46 -10.11 -4.90 -26.80
N GLU A 47 -9.26 -3.99 -26.30
CA GLU A 47 -7.85 -4.26 -26.00
C GLU A 47 -7.72 -5.08 -24.71
N VAL A 48 -8.56 -4.79 -23.70
CA VAL A 48 -8.67 -5.60 -22.47
C VAL A 48 -9.00 -7.06 -22.81
N GLU A 49 -9.99 -7.29 -23.68
CA GLU A 49 -10.38 -8.63 -24.13
C GLU A 49 -9.27 -9.33 -24.93
N GLN A 50 -8.50 -8.59 -25.74
CA GLN A 50 -7.34 -9.13 -26.46
C GLN A 50 -6.23 -9.56 -25.50
N VAL A 51 -5.91 -8.72 -24.50
CA VAL A 51 -4.92 -9.03 -23.46
C VAL A 51 -5.34 -10.28 -22.68
N HIS A 52 -6.59 -10.34 -22.24
CA HIS A 52 -7.10 -11.49 -21.50
C HIS A 52 -6.99 -12.78 -22.32
N ARG A 53 -7.46 -12.78 -23.56
CA ARG A 53 -7.39 -13.96 -24.44
C ARG A 53 -5.95 -14.41 -24.68
N ALA A 54 -5.05 -13.47 -24.96
CA ALA A 54 -3.64 -13.80 -25.15
C ALA A 54 -2.99 -14.36 -23.86
N ALA A 55 -3.42 -13.89 -22.68
CA ALA A 55 -2.97 -14.46 -21.41
C ALA A 55 -3.48 -15.90 -21.20
N LEU A 56 -4.74 -16.17 -21.58
CA LEU A 56 -5.29 -17.53 -21.59
C LEU A 56 -4.55 -18.44 -22.59
N ASP A 57 -4.22 -17.93 -23.76
CA ASP A 57 -3.46 -18.66 -24.79
C ASP A 57 -2.06 -19.01 -24.27
N LEU A 58 -1.37 -18.06 -23.61
CA LEU A 58 -0.08 -18.33 -22.96
C LEU A 58 -0.19 -19.44 -21.91
N LEU A 59 -1.20 -19.40 -21.04
CA LEU A 59 -1.37 -20.43 -20.01
C LEU A 59 -1.72 -21.80 -20.58
N ALA A 60 -2.52 -21.86 -21.65
CA ALA A 60 -2.95 -23.10 -22.27
C ALA A 60 -1.86 -23.75 -23.14
N GLU A 61 -1.03 -22.96 -23.82
CA GLU A 61 -0.09 -23.46 -24.83
C GLU A 61 1.38 -23.42 -24.37
N THR A 62 1.72 -22.42 -23.54
CA THR A 62 3.06 -22.25 -22.98
C THR A 62 3.16 -22.77 -21.55
N GLY A 63 2.21 -22.42 -20.69
CA GLY A 63 2.13 -22.86 -19.30
C GLY A 63 3.26 -22.35 -18.40
N MET A 64 3.25 -22.85 -17.16
CA MET A 64 4.16 -22.43 -16.09
C MET A 64 5.19 -23.51 -15.78
N ALA A 65 6.46 -23.13 -15.65
CA ALA A 65 7.53 -24.04 -15.22
C ALA A 65 7.59 -24.18 -13.69
N ASN A 66 8.34 -25.18 -13.20
CA ASN A 66 8.76 -25.31 -11.81
C ASN A 66 7.64 -25.42 -10.76
N ALA A 67 6.47 -25.95 -11.12
CA ALA A 67 5.45 -26.30 -10.13
C ALA A 67 6.02 -27.35 -9.15
N THR A 68 5.74 -27.20 -7.84
CA THR A 68 6.14 -28.22 -6.85
C THR A 68 5.40 -29.53 -7.12
N PRO A 69 5.96 -30.70 -6.74
CA PRO A 69 5.31 -31.99 -6.98
C PRO A 69 3.87 -32.06 -6.46
N ALA A 70 3.62 -31.50 -5.28
CA ALA A 70 2.28 -31.46 -4.68
C ALA A 70 1.29 -30.62 -5.51
N ILE A 71 1.72 -29.43 -5.96
CA ILE A 71 0.90 -28.54 -6.78
C ILE A 71 0.66 -29.12 -8.17
N CYS A 72 1.70 -29.72 -8.76
CA CYS A 72 1.57 -30.41 -10.03
C CYS A 72 0.54 -31.54 -9.95
N GLN A 73 0.61 -32.39 -8.92
CA GLN A 73 -0.35 -33.47 -8.70
C GLN A 73 -1.79 -32.94 -8.52
N LEU A 74 -1.97 -31.88 -7.71
CA LEU A 74 -3.25 -31.23 -7.52
C LEU A 74 -3.81 -30.68 -8.83
N ALA A 75 -3.01 -29.91 -9.56
CA ALA A 75 -3.43 -29.29 -10.82
C ALA A 75 -3.81 -30.33 -11.88
N LEU A 76 -3.01 -31.40 -12.04
CA LEU A 76 -3.32 -32.52 -12.94
C LEU A 76 -4.65 -33.19 -12.58
N SER A 77 -4.93 -33.38 -11.28
CA SER A 77 -6.21 -33.95 -10.82
C SER A 77 -7.43 -33.07 -11.13
N LYS A 78 -7.19 -31.80 -11.47
CA LYS A 78 -8.21 -30.78 -11.79
C LYS A 78 -8.29 -30.46 -13.28
N GLY A 79 -7.57 -31.22 -14.12
CA GLY A 79 -7.62 -31.10 -15.57
C GLY A 79 -6.54 -30.23 -16.18
N CYS A 80 -5.55 -29.75 -15.41
CA CYS A 80 -4.32 -29.25 -16.02
C CYS A 80 -3.55 -30.39 -16.71
N GLU A 81 -2.68 -30.02 -17.64
CA GLU A 81 -1.85 -30.98 -18.38
C GLU A 81 -0.37 -30.64 -18.19
N LEU A 82 0.50 -31.64 -18.38
CA LEU A 82 1.94 -31.41 -18.46
C LEU A 82 2.37 -31.47 -19.91
N ARG A 83 3.07 -30.43 -20.35
CA ARG A 83 3.78 -30.43 -21.63
C ARG A 83 5.01 -31.33 -21.54
N ASP A 84 5.51 -31.78 -22.70
CA ASP A 84 6.68 -32.67 -22.81
C ASP A 84 7.94 -32.15 -22.09
N ASP A 85 8.08 -30.82 -21.94
CA ASP A 85 9.19 -30.17 -21.23
C ASP A 85 8.92 -29.91 -19.74
N GLY A 86 7.84 -30.47 -19.18
CA GLY A 86 7.50 -30.40 -17.77
C GLY A 86 6.74 -29.14 -17.34
N ARG A 87 6.32 -28.29 -18.28
CA ARG A 87 5.49 -27.11 -17.96
C ARG A 87 4.04 -27.51 -17.71
N LEU A 88 3.46 -26.91 -16.67
CA LEU A 88 2.05 -27.08 -16.31
C LEU A 88 1.18 -26.16 -17.19
N LEU A 89 0.36 -26.77 -18.03
CA LEU A 89 -0.61 -26.10 -18.91
C LEU A 89 -1.96 -25.96 -18.19
N PHE A 90 -2.60 -24.81 -18.33
CA PHE A 90 -3.90 -24.53 -17.73
C PHE A 90 -4.95 -24.38 -18.82
N PRO A 91 -5.95 -25.28 -18.91
CA PRO A 91 -7.03 -25.12 -19.87
C PRO A 91 -7.77 -23.79 -19.67
N ARG A 92 -8.12 -23.12 -20.76
CA ARG A 92 -8.80 -21.80 -20.73
C ARG A 92 -10.06 -21.81 -19.85
N ALA A 93 -10.90 -22.84 -20.01
CA ALA A 93 -12.12 -23.01 -19.21
C ALA A 93 -11.83 -23.18 -17.71
N LEU A 94 -10.75 -23.88 -17.33
CA LEU A 94 -10.35 -24.02 -15.93
C LEU A 94 -9.95 -22.67 -15.33
N VAL A 95 -9.25 -21.83 -16.09
CA VAL A 95 -8.88 -20.48 -15.66
C VAL A 95 -10.13 -19.62 -15.45
N GLU A 96 -11.08 -19.68 -16.38
CA GLU A 96 -12.34 -18.95 -16.29
C GLU A 96 -13.21 -19.43 -15.11
N ASP A 97 -13.29 -20.74 -14.86
CA ASP A 97 -14.00 -21.32 -13.72
C ASP A 97 -13.39 -20.90 -12.39
N ALA A 98 -12.06 -20.88 -12.28
CA ALA A 98 -11.37 -20.41 -11.09
C ALA A 98 -11.58 -18.91 -10.86
N LEU A 99 -11.54 -18.10 -11.92
CA LEU A 99 -11.88 -16.68 -11.86
C LEU A 99 -13.31 -16.45 -11.36
N ALA A 100 -14.27 -17.28 -11.77
CA ALA A 100 -15.66 -17.18 -11.31
C ALA A 100 -15.83 -17.49 -9.81
N GLN A 101 -14.95 -18.32 -9.25
CA GLN A 101 -14.96 -18.71 -7.82
C GLN A 101 -14.14 -17.78 -6.93
N ALA A 102 -13.25 -16.97 -7.50
CA ALA A 102 -12.37 -16.08 -6.76
C ALA A 102 -13.14 -15.05 -5.92
N ALA A 103 -12.62 -14.74 -4.73
CA ALA A 103 -13.19 -13.73 -3.84
C ALA A 103 -13.22 -12.35 -4.53
N ARG A 104 -14.43 -11.79 -4.68
CA ARG A 104 -14.68 -10.47 -5.29
C ARG A 104 -14.51 -9.33 -4.31
N GLU A 105 -14.88 -9.60 -3.07
CA GLU A 105 -14.76 -8.70 -1.94
C GLU A 105 -14.54 -9.49 -0.65
N PHE A 106 -13.77 -8.92 0.27
CA PHE A 106 -13.54 -9.48 1.60
C PHE A 106 -13.06 -8.39 2.56
N VAL A 107 -13.30 -8.60 3.86
CA VAL A 107 -12.81 -7.69 4.89
C VAL A 107 -11.33 -7.95 5.14
N VAL A 108 -10.53 -6.89 5.10
CA VAL A 108 -9.14 -6.89 5.58
C VAL A 108 -9.17 -6.46 7.02
N HIS A 109 -8.87 -7.38 7.94
CA HIS A 109 -9.01 -7.10 9.37
C HIS A 109 -7.81 -6.34 9.92
N GLY A 110 -8.04 -5.22 10.60
CA GLY A 110 -7.01 -4.62 11.43
C GLY A 110 -6.68 -5.50 12.63
N ARG A 111 -5.54 -5.23 13.28
CA ARG A 111 -5.29 -5.70 14.65
C ARG A 111 -6.40 -5.24 15.61
N HIS A 112 -7.00 -4.09 15.31
CA HIS A 112 -8.22 -3.61 15.95
C HIS A 112 -9.35 -3.39 14.92
N PRO A 113 -10.62 -3.68 15.28
CA PRO A 113 -11.75 -3.56 14.35
C PRO A 113 -11.97 -2.17 13.73
N GLU A 114 -11.50 -1.10 14.37
CA GLU A 114 -11.58 0.27 13.83
C GLU A 114 -10.71 0.48 12.57
N PHE A 115 -9.79 -0.45 12.30
CA PHE A 115 -8.93 -0.50 11.12
C PHE A 115 -9.30 -1.63 10.16
N ASP A 116 -10.46 -2.26 10.33
CA ASP A 116 -11.01 -3.16 9.32
C ASP A 116 -11.43 -2.30 8.10
N PHE A 117 -11.11 -2.77 6.89
CA PHE A 117 -11.54 -2.12 5.65
C PHE A 117 -11.92 -3.14 4.58
N MET A 118 -12.66 -2.71 3.55
CA MET A 118 -13.12 -3.61 2.49
C MET A 118 -12.11 -3.69 1.35
N ALA A 119 -11.68 -4.90 1.01
CA ALA A 119 -10.98 -5.18 -0.23
C ALA A 119 -12.01 -5.36 -1.34
N ARG A 120 -12.09 -4.45 -2.31
CA ARG A 120 -12.93 -4.59 -3.50
C ARG A 120 -12.44 -3.72 -4.64
N SER A 121 -12.80 -4.06 -5.87
CA SER A 121 -12.51 -3.20 -7.02
C SER A 121 -13.23 -1.86 -6.91
N GLY A 122 -12.56 -0.77 -7.33
CA GLY A 122 -13.10 0.60 -7.27
C GLY A 122 -13.00 1.29 -5.91
N HIS A 123 -12.63 0.55 -4.85
CA HIS A 123 -12.29 1.11 -3.54
C HIS A 123 -10.79 0.95 -3.30
N VAL A 124 -10.05 2.06 -3.28
CA VAL A 124 -8.59 2.04 -3.32
C VAL A 124 -8.00 2.23 -1.93
N ASN A 125 -7.13 1.32 -1.53
CA ASN A 125 -6.42 1.30 -0.26
C ASN A 125 -4.91 1.44 -0.48
N PHE A 126 -4.26 2.22 0.38
CA PHE A 126 -2.83 2.52 0.33
C PHE A 126 -2.10 1.85 1.48
N CYS A 127 -0.91 1.33 1.20
CA CYS A 127 0.03 0.85 2.21
C CYS A 127 1.45 1.30 1.93
N THR A 128 2.31 1.06 2.90
CA THR A 128 3.77 0.98 2.71
C THR A 128 4.12 -0.16 1.74
N GLY A 129 5.36 -0.64 1.76
CA GLY A 129 5.78 -1.81 0.98
C GLY A 129 7.22 -1.65 0.53
N GLY A 130 7.68 -2.54 -0.33
CA GLY A 130 8.98 -2.44 -1.00
C GLY A 130 10.10 -3.30 -0.42
N ALA A 131 10.05 -3.65 0.88
CA ALA A 131 11.07 -4.47 1.54
C ALA A 131 12.52 -4.02 1.25
N ALA A 132 12.77 -2.71 1.32
CA ALA A 132 14.09 -2.14 1.11
C ALA A 132 15.12 -2.70 2.11
N VAL A 133 16.37 -2.79 1.68
CA VAL A 133 17.49 -3.28 2.51
C VAL A 133 18.31 -2.16 3.13
N SER A 134 17.94 -0.91 2.86
CA SER A 134 18.62 0.25 3.41
C SER A 134 17.66 1.36 3.85
N MET A 135 18.08 2.12 4.84
CA MET A 135 17.44 3.34 5.31
C MET A 135 18.29 4.54 4.92
N LEU A 136 17.64 5.60 4.43
CA LEU A 136 18.24 6.93 4.40
C LEU A 136 18.25 7.46 5.85
N ASP A 137 19.43 7.56 6.42
CA ASP A 137 19.60 7.97 7.81
C ASP A 137 19.11 9.42 8.04
N ILE A 138 18.30 9.61 9.08
CA ILE A 138 17.66 10.88 9.44
C ILE A 138 18.66 11.97 9.87
N ASP A 139 19.78 11.57 10.45
CA ASP A 139 20.78 12.49 10.98
C ASP A 139 21.90 12.74 9.96
N GLU A 140 22.37 11.67 9.33
CA GLU A 140 23.56 11.72 8.48
C GLU A 140 23.23 11.87 6.99
N ARG A 141 21.96 11.67 6.59
CA ARG A 141 21.48 11.71 5.19
C ARG A 141 22.28 10.80 4.26
N ARG A 142 22.75 9.66 4.78
CA ARG A 142 23.41 8.61 4.02
C ARG A 142 22.65 7.31 4.14
N TYR A 143 22.76 6.46 3.13
CA TYR A 143 22.19 5.13 3.20
C TYR A 143 23.00 4.24 4.14
N ARG A 144 22.28 3.51 5.00
CA ARG A 144 22.81 2.45 5.86
C ARG A 144 21.91 1.21 5.78
N PRO A 145 22.42 0.01 6.09
CA PRO A 145 21.57 -1.16 6.21
C PRO A 145 20.41 -0.92 7.18
N SER A 146 19.22 -1.43 6.84
CA SER A 146 18.03 -1.36 7.68
C SER A 146 18.07 -2.40 8.79
N THR A 147 17.49 -2.07 9.94
CA THR A 147 17.52 -2.90 11.16
C THR A 147 16.11 -3.28 11.62
N LEU A 148 16.00 -4.22 12.56
CA LEU A 148 14.75 -4.54 13.23
C LEU A 148 14.12 -3.32 13.91
N ASN A 149 14.94 -2.45 14.49
CA ASN A 149 14.46 -1.21 15.11
C ASN A 149 13.90 -0.24 14.07
N ASP A 150 14.49 -0.14 12.87
CA ASP A 150 13.92 0.67 11.80
C ASP A 150 12.54 0.17 11.38
N LEU A 151 12.38 -1.16 11.28
CA LEU A 151 11.08 -1.76 10.95
C LEU A 151 10.02 -1.43 12.01
N TYR A 152 10.36 -1.59 13.29
CA TYR A 152 9.47 -1.22 14.39
C TYR A 152 9.15 0.29 14.37
N ASP A 153 10.14 1.13 14.10
CA ASP A 153 9.96 2.57 14.09
C ASP A 153 9.11 3.05 12.91
N LEU A 154 9.21 2.37 11.76
CA LEU A 154 8.35 2.61 10.60
C LEU A 154 6.91 2.16 10.86
N SER A 155 6.70 1.05 11.57
CA SER A 155 5.34 0.62 11.94
C SER A 155 4.70 1.61 12.93
N ARG A 156 5.46 2.10 13.92
CA ARG A 156 5.03 3.19 14.82
C ARG A 156 4.71 4.47 14.06
N LEU A 157 5.54 4.84 13.09
CA LEU A 157 5.29 6.03 12.28
C LEU A 157 3.99 5.86 11.47
N CYS A 158 3.84 4.73 10.77
CA CYS A 158 2.66 4.39 9.98
C CYS A 158 1.37 4.45 10.79
N ASP A 159 1.42 4.02 12.05
CA ASP A 159 0.29 4.05 12.98
C ASP A 159 -0.29 5.45 13.19
N THR A 160 0.51 6.50 12.98
CA THR A 160 0.08 7.90 13.08
C THR A 160 -0.43 8.51 11.77
N LEU A 161 -0.32 7.79 10.66
CA LEU A 161 -0.66 8.28 9.32
C LEU A 161 -2.10 7.94 8.96
N THR A 162 -2.79 8.86 8.32
CA THR A 162 -4.25 8.78 8.05
C THR A 162 -4.58 8.43 6.61
N ASN A 163 -3.58 8.31 5.73
CA ASN A 163 -3.82 7.95 4.34
C ASN A 163 -3.42 6.52 4.02
N LEU A 164 -2.71 5.84 4.92
CA LEU A 164 -2.33 4.43 4.81
C LEU A 164 -3.29 3.56 5.61
N GLN A 165 -4.04 2.68 4.95
CA GLN A 165 -5.03 1.80 5.59
C GLN A 165 -4.35 0.63 6.31
N TRP A 166 -3.18 0.21 5.83
CA TRP A 166 -2.48 -0.98 6.31
C TRP A 166 -0.96 -0.84 6.21
N PHE A 167 -0.24 -1.66 6.96
CA PHE A 167 1.22 -1.66 7.06
C PHE A 167 1.79 -2.94 6.47
N THR A 168 2.32 -2.87 5.25
CA THR A 168 3.17 -3.94 4.73
C THR A 168 4.64 -3.60 4.97
N ARG A 169 5.46 -4.60 5.30
CA ARG A 169 6.86 -4.41 5.68
C ARG A 169 7.63 -3.53 4.68
N PRO A 170 8.04 -2.31 5.06
CA PRO A 170 8.80 -1.44 4.16
C PRO A 170 10.28 -1.80 4.08
N VAL A 171 10.86 -2.40 5.13
CA VAL A 171 12.29 -2.74 5.16
C VAL A 171 12.54 -4.14 5.68
N VAL A 172 13.60 -4.79 5.19
CA VAL A 172 14.11 -6.04 5.75
C VAL A 172 14.99 -5.71 6.96
N ALA A 173 14.83 -6.43 8.07
CA ALA A 173 15.71 -6.32 9.23
C ALA A 173 17.05 -7.03 8.94
N THR A 174 17.98 -6.33 8.28
CA THR A 174 19.24 -6.92 7.78
C THR A 174 20.25 -7.24 8.88
N ASP A 175 19.96 -6.85 10.12
CA ASP A 175 20.69 -7.20 11.33
C ASP A 175 20.31 -8.59 11.89
N ILE A 176 19.35 -9.30 11.28
CA ILE A 176 18.96 -10.66 11.63
C ILE A 176 19.32 -11.61 10.48
N GLU A 177 20.27 -12.52 10.70
CA GLU A 177 20.74 -13.46 9.68
C GLU A 177 19.92 -14.76 9.65
N ASP A 178 19.41 -15.23 10.79
CA ASP A 178 18.59 -16.44 10.86
C ASP A 178 17.21 -16.18 10.26
N LEU A 179 16.83 -16.99 9.26
CA LEU A 179 15.62 -16.79 8.47
C LEU A 179 14.34 -17.00 9.29
N TYR A 180 14.35 -17.89 10.28
CA TYR A 180 13.21 -18.10 11.16
C TYR A 180 13.08 -16.93 12.14
N GLU A 181 14.20 -16.49 12.74
CA GLU A 181 14.21 -15.30 13.59
C GLU A 181 13.79 -14.04 12.82
N LEU A 182 14.17 -13.90 11.55
CA LEU A 182 13.76 -12.78 10.71
C LEU A 182 12.23 -12.74 10.54
N ASP A 183 11.61 -13.86 10.21
CA ASP A 183 10.15 -13.96 10.06
C ASP A 183 9.43 -13.71 11.40
N VAL A 184 9.90 -14.34 12.49
CA VAL A 184 9.42 -14.14 13.87
C VAL A 184 9.43 -12.65 14.24
N ASN A 185 10.59 -12.00 14.09
CA ASN A 185 10.79 -10.64 14.56
C ASN A 185 10.11 -9.62 13.66
N THR A 186 10.02 -9.89 12.36
CA THR A 186 9.27 -9.07 11.42
C THR A 186 7.79 -8.96 11.81
N ILE A 187 7.14 -10.10 12.07
CA ILE A 187 5.73 -10.12 12.48
C ILE A 187 5.57 -9.41 13.81
N TYR A 188 6.40 -9.77 14.80
CA TYR A 188 6.31 -9.20 16.13
C TYR A 188 6.50 -7.68 16.11
N ALA A 189 7.56 -7.16 15.50
CA ALA A 189 7.83 -5.72 15.41
C ALA A 189 6.73 -4.95 14.65
N SER A 190 6.17 -5.53 13.61
CA SER A 190 5.04 -4.93 12.88
C SER A 190 3.78 -4.87 13.76
N ALA A 191 3.44 -6.00 14.38
CA ALA A 191 2.21 -6.18 15.14
C ALA A 191 2.18 -5.37 16.45
N VAL A 192 3.33 -5.13 17.09
CA VAL A 192 3.39 -4.30 18.31
C VAL A 192 3.46 -2.80 18.02
N GLY A 193 3.90 -2.41 16.82
CA GLY A 193 4.07 -1.00 16.47
C GLY A 193 2.84 -0.35 15.81
N THR A 194 1.87 -1.12 15.30
CA THR A 194 0.64 -0.57 14.73
C THR A 194 -0.62 -1.38 15.02
N ARG A 195 -1.78 -0.70 15.08
CA ARG A 195 -3.13 -1.30 15.16
C ARG A 195 -3.73 -1.68 13.81
N LYS A 196 -3.08 -1.28 12.72
CA LYS A 196 -3.56 -1.55 11.36
C LYS A 196 -3.37 -3.02 10.99
N HIS A 197 -3.95 -3.44 9.88
CA HIS A 197 -3.61 -4.72 9.27
C HIS A 197 -2.13 -4.72 8.89
N ILE A 198 -1.44 -5.84 9.11
CA ILE A 198 -0.01 -5.98 8.76
C ILE A 198 0.16 -6.91 7.56
N ALA A 199 1.24 -6.77 6.81
CA ALA A 199 1.57 -7.73 5.77
C ALA A 199 3.08 -7.92 5.63
N THR A 200 3.50 -9.14 5.31
CA THR A 200 4.92 -9.48 5.16
C THR A 200 5.10 -10.71 4.28
N SER A 201 6.29 -10.86 3.70
CA SER A 201 6.73 -12.16 3.18
C SER A 201 7.20 -13.06 4.33
N PHE A 202 7.14 -14.37 4.10
CA PHE A 202 7.81 -15.38 4.91
C PHE A 202 8.89 -16.02 4.06
N THR A 203 9.95 -16.49 4.71
CA THR A 203 11.06 -17.11 4.01
C THR A 203 10.76 -18.56 3.64
N GLN A 204 10.00 -19.28 4.47
CA GLN A 204 9.69 -20.70 4.31
C GLN A 204 8.25 -21.03 4.74
N GLY A 205 7.60 -21.97 4.05
CA GLY A 205 6.23 -22.38 4.38
C GLY A 205 6.08 -23.02 5.76
N GLU A 206 7.12 -23.70 6.25
CA GLU A 206 7.15 -24.22 7.63
C GLU A 206 7.03 -23.09 8.68
N HIS A 207 7.65 -21.94 8.42
CA HIS A 207 7.63 -20.80 9.36
C HIS A 207 6.20 -20.29 9.54
N VAL A 208 5.41 -20.22 8.45
CA VAL A 208 4.00 -19.81 8.50
C VAL A 208 3.22 -20.68 9.49
N ARG A 209 3.36 -22.02 9.39
CA ARG A 209 2.68 -22.96 10.29
C ARG A 209 3.15 -22.83 11.73
N ARG A 210 4.46 -22.69 11.95
CA ARG A 210 5.07 -22.56 13.29
C ARG A 210 4.74 -21.24 13.98
N LEU A 211 4.40 -20.21 13.21
CA LEU A 211 4.05 -18.88 13.72
C LEU A 211 2.57 -18.72 14.03
N LEU A 212 1.71 -19.68 13.68
CA LEU A 212 0.28 -19.65 14.03
C LEU A 212 0.02 -19.41 15.53
N PRO A 213 0.70 -20.07 16.49
CA PRO A 213 0.50 -19.79 17.91
C PRO A 213 0.85 -18.35 18.31
N MET A 214 1.82 -17.73 17.62
CA MET A 214 2.14 -16.31 17.84
C MET A 214 1.03 -15.43 17.27
N LEU A 215 0.55 -15.72 16.06
CA LEU A 215 -0.55 -14.99 15.43
C LEU A 215 -1.84 -15.08 16.27
N ASP A 216 -2.17 -16.25 16.80
CA ASP A 216 -3.28 -16.43 17.75
C ASP A 216 -3.07 -15.63 19.03
N ALA A 217 -1.87 -15.68 19.61
CA ALA A 217 -1.56 -14.88 20.81
C ALA A 217 -1.71 -13.38 20.54
N LEU A 218 -1.34 -12.93 19.34
CA LEU A 218 -1.43 -11.57 18.86
C LEU A 218 -2.86 -11.14 18.50
N ALA A 219 -3.73 -12.06 18.06
CA ALA A 219 -5.15 -11.78 17.82
C ALA A 219 -5.89 -11.35 19.10
N GLY A 220 -5.43 -11.86 20.24
CA GLY A 220 -5.93 -11.49 21.57
C GLY A 220 -6.72 -12.62 22.25
N PRO A 221 -7.11 -12.42 23.52
CA PRO A 221 -7.78 -13.47 24.29
C PRO A 221 -9.11 -13.89 23.66
N GLY A 222 -9.28 -15.19 23.41
CA GLY A 222 -10.55 -15.77 22.93
C GLY A 222 -10.87 -15.48 21.47
N THR A 223 -9.91 -15.02 20.66
CA THR A 223 -10.03 -14.86 19.21
C THR A 223 -8.87 -15.59 18.55
N SER A 224 -9.17 -16.48 17.60
CA SER A 224 -8.14 -17.11 16.78
C SER A 224 -7.75 -16.21 15.60
N PHE A 225 -6.53 -16.38 15.09
CA PHE A 225 -6.08 -15.68 13.90
C PHE A 225 -6.98 -15.99 12.69
N ALA A 226 -7.43 -17.24 12.54
CA ALA A 226 -8.28 -17.65 11.42
C ALA A 226 -9.66 -16.96 11.42
N GLU A 227 -10.20 -16.60 12.59
CA GLU A 227 -11.47 -15.86 12.69
C GLU A 227 -11.32 -14.39 12.30
N ARG A 228 -10.15 -13.78 12.55
CA ARG A 228 -9.83 -12.38 12.24
C ARG A 228 -8.40 -12.25 11.73
N PRO A 229 -8.12 -12.66 10.49
CA PRO A 229 -6.76 -12.64 9.97
C PRO A 229 -6.29 -11.21 9.75
N PHE A 230 -5.49 -10.71 10.71
CA PHE A 230 -4.93 -9.36 10.69
C PHE A 230 -3.57 -9.25 9.98
N CYS A 231 -3.11 -10.34 9.39
CA CYS A 231 -1.86 -10.45 8.65
C CYS A 231 -2.12 -11.02 7.27
N THR A 232 -1.59 -10.39 6.22
CA THR A 232 -1.58 -10.91 4.85
C THR A 232 -0.18 -11.36 4.48
N VAL A 233 -0.06 -12.54 3.86
CA VAL A 233 1.23 -12.95 3.30
C VAL A 233 1.46 -12.28 1.94
N HIS A 234 2.65 -11.72 1.74
CA HIS A 234 3.15 -11.39 0.41
C HIS A 234 3.91 -12.59 -0.13
N ALA A 235 3.35 -13.26 -1.13
CA ALA A 235 3.94 -14.43 -1.74
C ALA A 235 4.28 -14.14 -3.21
N THR A 236 5.57 -14.04 -3.52
CA THR A 236 6.07 -13.94 -4.90
C THR A 236 6.09 -15.34 -5.52
N MET A 237 4.90 -15.89 -5.75
CA MET A 237 4.71 -17.28 -6.21
C MET A 237 5.31 -17.52 -7.60
N VAL A 238 5.50 -16.46 -8.38
CA VAL A 238 6.04 -16.53 -9.75
C VAL A 238 7.34 -15.74 -9.83
N VAL A 239 8.34 -16.37 -10.45
CA VAL A 239 9.54 -15.73 -10.97
C VAL A 239 9.40 -15.65 -12.48
N SER A 240 9.28 -14.43 -12.99
CA SER A 240 9.13 -14.19 -14.42
C SER A 240 10.44 -14.53 -15.17
N PRO A 241 10.35 -15.12 -16.38
CA PRO A 241 9.13 -15.40 -17.13
C PRO A 241 8.51 -16.77 -16.81
N LEU A 242 7.22 -16.77 -16.45
CA LEU A 242 6.32 -17.94 -16.43
C LEU A 242 6.87 -19.17 -15.68
N ALA A 243 7.46 -18.98 -14.50
CA ALA A 243 7.92 -20.07 -13.65
C ALA A 243 7.51 -19.86 -12.19
N PHE A 244 7.10 -20.92 -11.49
CA PHE A 244 6.83 -20.83 -10.06
C PHE A 244 8.12 -20.78 -9.24
N ALA A 245 8.10 -20.00 -8.18
CA ALA A 245 9.10 -20.05 -7.10
C ALA A 245 8.63 -21.04 -6.04
N ALA A 246 9.25 -22.22 -5.99
CA ALA A 246 8.83 -23.32 -5.12
C ALA A 246 8.63 -22.90 -3.66
N ASP A 247 9.63 -22.25 -3.04
CA ASP A 247 9.55 -21.82 -1.64
C ASP A 247 8.39 -20.85 -1.38
N SER A 248 8.19 -19.86 -2.28
CA SER A 248 7.09 -18.90 -2.15
C SER A 248 5.72 -19.51 -2.43
N LEU A 249 5.66 -20.52 -3.31
CA LEU A 249 4.46 -21.32 -3.55
C LEU A 249 4.10 -22.15 -2.31
N ASP A 250 5.07 -22.76 -1.64
CA ASP A 250 4.85 -23.49 -0.39
C ASP A 250 4.44 -22.56 0.77
N VAL A 251 4.98 -21.33 0.82
CA VAL A 251 4.52 -20.27 1.73
C VAL A 251 3.05 -19.93 1.48
N ALA A 252 2.65 -19.74 0.22
CA ALA A 252 1.26 -19.45 -0.12
C ALA A 252 0.32 -20.60 0.27
N CYS A 253 0.72 -21.85 0.04
CA CYS A 253 -0.04 -23.03 0.49
C CYS A 253 -0.24 -23.04 2.00
N ALA A 254 0.85 -22.85 2.76
CA ALA A 254 0.80 -22.82 4.23
C ALA A 254 -0.06 -21.66 4.76
N ALA A 255 -0.06 -20.51 4.07
CA ALA A 255 -0.91 -19.38 4.41
C ALA A 255 -2.40 -19.69 4.21
N VAL A 256 -2.75 -20.35 3.10
CA VAL A 256 -4.13 -20.81 2.84
C VAL A 256 -4.60 -21.77 3.93
N GLU A 257 -3.75 -22.72 4.36
CA GLU A 257 -4.06 -23.71 5.40
C GLU A 257 -4.48 -23.07 6.75
N ILE A 258 -3.90 -21.91 7.10
CA ILE A 258 -4.18 -21.22 8.38
C ILE A 258 -5.20 -20.08 8.24
N GLY A 259 -5.83 -19.92 7.08
CA GLY A 259 -6.81 -18.85 6.81
C GLY A 259 -6.20 -17.46 6.60
N MET A 260 -4.89 -17.37 6.32
CA MET A 260 -4.19 -16.11 6.05
C MET A 260 -4.49 -15.64 4.60
N PRO A 261 -4.96 -14.39 4.39
CA PRO A 261 -5.08 -13.82 3.06
C PRO A 261 -3.75 -13.82 2.31
N VAL A 262 -3.81 -14.01 1.00
CA VAL A 262 -2.61 -14.13 0.15
C VAL A 262 -2.59 -12.99 -0.86
N HIS A 263 -1.53 -12.17 -0.82
CA HIS A 263 -1.18 -11.31 -1.94
C HIS A 263 -0.24 -12.08 -2.87
N CYS A 264 -0.78 -12.53 -4.00
CA CYS A 264 -0.09 -13.33 -4.99
C CYS A 264 0.68 -12.43 -5.97
N GLN A 265 1.93 -12.13 -5.64
CA GLN A 265 2.74 -11.19 -6.39
C GLN A 265 3.45 -11.86 -7.57
N THR A 266 3.43 -11.19 -8.72
CA THR A 266 4.37 -11.39 -9.83
C THR A 266 4.95 -10.06 -10.26
N GLY A 267 6.24 -10.05 -10.65
CA GLY A 267 7.00 -8.84 -10.96
C GLY A 267 7.66 -8.87 -12.34
N PRO A 268 6.94 -9.11 -13.44
CA PRO A 268 7.53 -9.09 -14.77
C PRO A 268 8.08 -7.69 -15.08
N GLN A 269 9.36 -7.65 -15.45
CA GLN A 269 10.06 -6.41 -15.76
C GLN A 269 10.14 -6.24 -17.28
N ALA A 270 9.36 -5.29 -17.81
CA ALA A 270 9.34 -4.98 -19.23
C ALA A 270 10.75 -4.61 -19.71
N GLY A 271 11.26 -5.39 -20.66
CA GLY A 271 12.60 -5.23 -21.21
C GLY A 271 13.69 -6.11 -20.60
N ALA A 272 13.37 -6.89 -19.56
CA ALA A 272 14.29 -7.82 -18.93
C ALA A 272 13.66 -9.22 -18.78
N THR A 273 12.74 -9.39 -17.83
CA THR A 273 12.06 -10.68 -17.56
C THR A 273 10.70 -10.81 -18.24
N ALA A 274 10.30 -9.77 -18.97
CA ALA A 274 9.15 -9.74 -19.86
C ALA A 274 9.48 -8.95 -21.14
N PRO A 275 8.68 -9.08 -22.22
CA PRO A 275 8.92 -8.34 -23.46
C PRO A 275 9.04 -6.82 -23.24
N ALA A 276 9.90 -6.15 -24.01
CA ALA A 276 10.05 -4.70 -23.94
C ALA A 276 8.77 -3.95 -24.39
N ALA A 277 7.99 -4.55 -25.28
CA ALA A 277 6.69 -4.02 -25.68
C ALA A 277 5.70 -4.14 -24.51
N LEU A 278 5.18 -2.99 -24.04
CA LEU A 278 4.32 -2.92 -22.85
C LEU A 278 3.09 -3.84 -22.92
N ALA A 279 2.46 -3.97 -24.09
CA ALA A 279 1.34 -4.88 -24.28
C ALA A 279 1.73 -6.35 -24.08
N GLY A 280 2.90 -6.76 -24.58
CA GLY A 280 3.43 -8.11 -24.40
C GLY A 280 3.81 -8.39 -22.94
N ALA A 281 4.40 -7.40 -22.26
CA ALA A 281 4.66 -7.48 -20.83
C ALA A 281 3.36 -7.66 -20.03
N LEU A 282 2.32 -6.87 -20.34
CA LEU A 282 1.02 -6.96 -19.68
C LEU A 282 0.35 -8.32 -19.90
N VAL A 283 0.42 -8.87 -21.11
CA VAL A 283 -0.09 -10.22 -21.42
C VAL A 283 0.60 -11.27 -20.56
N GLN A 284 1.94 -11.22 -20.46
CA GLN A 284 2.70 -12.14 -19.61
C GLN A 284 2.34 -11.97 -18.13
N GLY A 285 2.29 -10.73 -17.62
CA GLY A 285 1.93 -10.46 -16.23
C GLY A 285 0.51 -10.92 -15.87
N CYS A 286 -0.44 -10.75 -16.79
CA CYS A 286 -1.78 -11.30 -16.62
C CYS A 286 -1.76 -12.82 -16.56
N ALA A 287 -1.04 -13.51 -17.46
CA ALA A 287 -0.93 -14.97 -17.44
C ALA A 287 -0.35 -15.47 -16.12
N GLU A 288 0.77 -14.89 -15.68
CA GLU A 288 1.42 -15.22 -14.40
C GLU A 288 0.47 -15.01 -13.22
N SER A 289 -0.23 -13.87 -13.17
CA SER A 289 -1.17 -13.53 -12.09
C SER A 289 -2.39 -14.45 -12.06
N LEU A 290 -2.95 -14.78 -13.24
CA LEU A 290 -4.07 -15.71 -13.37
C LEU A 290 -3.67 -17.12 -12.92
N SER A 291 -2.44 -17.57 -13.20
CA SER A 291 -1.97 -18.88 -12.73
C SER A 291 -1.97 -18.96 -11.20
N ASN A 292 -1.59 -17.88 -10.51
CA ASN A 292 -1.64 -17.82 -9.04
C ASN A 292 -3.07 -17.93 -8.53
N VAL A 293 -4.01 -17.16 -9.09
CA VAL A 293 -5.43 -17.20 -8.69
C VAL A 293 -6.02 -18.59 -8.89
N VAL A 294 -5.70 -19.24 -10.01
CA VAL A 294 -6.13 -20.61 -10.28
C VAL A 294 -5.62 -21.52 -9.18
N LEU A 295 -4.30 -21.52 -8.91
CA LEU A 295 -3.72 -22.40 -7.91
C LEU A 295 -4.32 -22.22 -6.52
N ILE A 296 -4.51 -20.97 -6.07
CA ILE A 296 -5.13 -20.72 -4.77
C ILE A 296 -6.58 -21.22 -4.73
N ASN A 297 -7.37 -21.01 -5.79
CA ASN A 297 -8.74 -21.53 -5.83
C ASN A 297 -8.81 -23.06 -5.96
N LEU A 298 -7.79 -23.71 -6.54
CA LEU A 298 -7.70 -25.18 -6.52
C LEU A 298 -7.43 -25.72 -5.11
N LEU A 299 -6.71 -24.96 -4.27
CA LEU A 299 -6.45 -25.30 -2.87
C LEU A 299 -7.67 -25.01 -1.98
N SER A 300 -8.24 -23.81 -2.11
CA SER A 300 -9.37 -23.34 -1.32
C SER A 300 -10.21 -22.36 -2.16
N PRO A 301 -11.32 -22.83 -2.77
CA PRO A 301 -12.19 -21.98 -3.58
C PRO A 301 -12.69 -20.76 -2.80
N GLY A 302 -12.57 -19.57 -3.38
CA GLY A 302 -13.00 -18.32 -2.76
C GLY A 302 -12.10 -17.82 -1.63
N HIS A 303 -10.89 -18.37 -1.46
CA HIS A 303 -9.94 -17.85 -0.49
C HIS A 303 -9.62 -16.37 -0.75
N PRO A 304 -9.47 -15.53 0.28
CA PRO A 304 -9.10 -14.12 0.13
C PRO A 304 -7.74 -13.95 -0.57
N VAL A 305 -7.78 -13.46 -1.81
CA VAL A 305 -6.61 -13.24 -2.66
C VAL A 305 -6.59 -11.80 -3.17
N VAL A 306 -5.41 -11.17 -3.08
CA VAL A 306 -5.10 -9.95 -3.82
C VAL A 306 -4.32 -10.33 -5.08
N LEU A 307 -4.86 -10.01 -6.26
CA LEU A 307 -4.23 -10.26 -7.55
C LEU A 307 -3.01 -9.33 -7.72
N GLY A 308 -1.81 -9.82 -7.45
CA GLY A 308 -0.58 -9.03 -7.48
C GLY A 308 0.08 -8.96 -8.85
N ASN A 309 -0.58 -8.33 -9.84
CA ASN A 309 0.01 -8.07 -11.15
C ASN A 309 0.92 -6.82 -11.11
N TRP A 310 2.06 -6.93 -10.44
CA TRP A 310 3.00 -5.83 -10.23
C TRP A 310 3.93 -5.66 -11.42
N MET A 311 3.40 -5.05 -12.48
CA MET A 311 4.18 -4.71 -13.65
C MET A 311 5.34 -3.77 -13.28
N MET A 312 6.55 -4.11 -13.75
CA MET A 312 7.77 -3.36 -13.51
C MET A 312 8.45 -2.97 -14.83
N VAL A 313 9.34 -1.97 -14.79
CA VAL A 313 10.07 -1.48 -15.97
C VAL A 313 11.58 -1.48 -15.71
N SER A 314 12.36 -1.87 -16.73
CA SER A 314 13.81 -1.63 -16.76
C SER A 314 14.14 -0.31 -17.46
N ASP A 315 15.13 0.42 -16.94
CA ASP A 315 15.88 1.35 -17.78
C ASP A 315 16.76 0.53 -18.74
N LEU A 316 16.34 0.43 -20.01
CA LEU A 316 17.01 -0.36 -21.04
C LEU A 316 18.46 0.05 -21.32
N ARG A 317 18.89 1.25 -20.89
CA ARG A 317 20.27 1.72 -21.08
C ARG A 317 21.21 1.16 -20.01
N THR A 318 20.69 0.93 -18.81
CA THR A 318 21.48 0.54 -17.63
C THR A 318 21.17 -0.88 -17.15
N GLY A 319 20.01 -1.41 -17.53
CA GLY A 319 19.47 -2.68 -17.02
C GLY A 319 18.87 -2.57 -15.61
N ALA A 320 18.92 -1.39 -14.97
CA ALA A 320 18.39 -1.20 -13.63
C ALA A 320 16.86 -1.15 -13.63
N PHE A 321 16.25 -1.55 -12.51
CA PHE A 321 14.84 -1.31 -12.26
C PHE A 321 14.55 0.21 -12.22
N SER A 322 13.44 0.64 -12.84
CA SER A 322 12.97 2.03 -12.82
C SER A 322 11.51 2.09 -12.41
N GLY A 323 11.25 2.75 -11.28
CA GLY A 323 9.91 2.84 -10.68
C GLY A 323 9.18 4.17 -10.93
N GLY A 324 9.87 5.19 -11.42
CA GLY A 324 9.34 6.56 -11.53
C GLY A 324 8.83 6.98 -12.91
N GLY A 325 9.03 6.14 -13.92
CA GLY A 325 8.75 6.46 -15.32
C GLY A 325 7.27 6.53 -15.71
N GLY A 326 6.98 7.17 -16.85
CA GLY A 326 5.61 7.22 -17.40
C GLY A 326 5.11 5.85 -17.85
N GLU A 327 6.02 5.01 -18.35
CA GLU A 327 5.76 3.62 -18.73
C GLU A 327 5.36 2.78 -17.51
N GLN A 328 6.00 3.00 -16.36
CA GLN A 328 5.63 2.37 -15.09
C GLN A 328 4.22 2.81 -14.66
N ALA A 329 3.91 4.11 -14.75
CA ALA A 329 2.58 4.63 -14.43
C ALA A 329 1.48 4.03 -15.34
N LEU A 330 1.75 3.91 -16.65
CA LEU A 330 0.83 3.31 -17.61
C LEU A 330 0.62 1.81 -17.36
N LEU A 331 1.70 1.05 -17.15
CA LEU A 331 1.62 -0.38 -16.87
C LEU A 331 0.89 -0.67 -15.55
N GLY A 332 1.17 0.13 -14.51
CA GLY A 332 0.43 0.05 -13.24
C GLY A 332 -1.06 0.32 -13.43
N ALA A 333 -1.42 1.36 -14.18
CA ALA A 333 -2.83 1.65 -14.48
C ALA A 333 -3.51 0.56 -15.33
N ALA A 334 -2.81 0.00 -16.31
CA ALA A 334 -3.34 -1.09 -17.13
C ALA A 334 -3.54 -2.36 -16.30
N SER A 335 -2.60 -2.67 -15.40
CA SER A 335 -2.74 -3.76 -14.44
C SER A 335 -3.97 -3.60 -13.53
N GLY A 336 -4.19 -2.39 -13.00
CA GLY A 336 -5.38 -2.08 -12.22
C GLY A 336 -6.67 -2.24 -13.03
N GLN A 337 -6.67 -1.80 -14.29
CA GLN A 337 -7.80 -2.00 -15.21
C GLN A 337 -8.07 -3.49 -15.47
N MET A 338 -7.04 -4.31 -15.69
CA MET A 338 -7.20 -5.76 -15.85
C MET A 338 -7.73 -6.42 -14.57
N SER A 339 -7.26 -6.00 -13.40
CA SER A 339 -7.77 -6.50 -12.11
C SER A 339 -9.27 -6.22 -11.95
N ARG A 340 -9.73 -5.02 -12.35
CA ARG A 340 -11.16 -4.70 -12.38
C ARG A 340 -11.92 -5.55 -13.39
N PHE A 341 -11.36 -5.76 -14.58
CA PHE A 341 -11.97 -6.62 -15.60
C PHE A 341 -12.18 -8.04 -15.08
N TYR A 342 -11.19 -8.57 -14.35
CA TYR A 342 -11.34 -9.86 -13.69
C TYR A 342 -12.27 -9.84 -12.50
N GLY A 343 -12.62 -8.67 -11.95
CA GLY A 343 -13.48 -8.53 -10.76
C GLY A 343 -12.79 -8.96 -9.46
N ILE A 344 -11.46 -8.95 -9.40
CA ILE A 344 -10.69 -9.38 -8.21
C ILE A 344 -9.97 -8.14 -7.66
N PRO A 345 -9.92 -7.94 -6.33
CA PRO A 345 -9.08 -6.91 -5.72
C PRO A 345 -7.62 -7.11 -6.17
N GLY A 346 -7.11 -6.17 -6.96
CA GLY A 346 -5.77 -6.19 -7.51
C GLY A 346 -4.79 -5.37 -6.69
N GLY A 347 -3.52 -5.73 -6.79
CA GLY A 347 -2.38 -5.00 -6.26
C GLY A 347 -1.55 -4.36 -7.37
N MET A 348 -1.17 -3.10 -7.17
CA MET A 348 -0.33 -2.32 -8.08
C MET A 348 0.78 -1.65 -7.28
N GLY A 349 2.03 -1.82 -7.70
CA GLY A 349 3.14 -1.01 -7.21
C GLY A 349 3.06 0.41 -7.75
N ALA A 350 3.13 1.40 -6.87
CA ALA A 350 3.24 2.83 -7.23
C ALA A 350 4.00 3.57 -6.11
N GLY A 351 4.19 4.89 -6.23
CA GLY A 351 4.88 5.63 -5.15
C GLY A 351 6.37 5.28 -4.99
N MET A 352 6.91 4.56 -5.96
CA MET A 352 8.33 4.25 -6.12
C MET A 352 9.01 5.43 -6.82
N THR A 353 10.29 5.65 -6.53
CA THR A 353 11.10 6.66 -7.23
C THR A 353 12.53 6.19 -7.38
N ASP A 354 13.14 6.59 -8.48
CA ASP A 354 14.54 6.34 -8.77
C ASP A 354 15.47 7.36 -8.09
N SER A 355 14.88 8.42 -7.51
CA SER A 355 15.60 9.42 -6.71
C SER A 355 16.11 8.84 -5.40
N LYS A 356 17.29 9.31 -4.98
CA LYS A 356 17.98 8.85 -3.76
C LYS A 356 17.55 9.67 -2.54
N LEU A 357 16.82 10.76 -2.75
CA LEU A 357 16.36 11.69 -1.73
C LEU A 357 14.90 12.06 -2.03
N PRO A 358 14.10 12.49 -1.04
CA PRO A 358 12.76 13.03 -1.30
C PRO A 358 12.87 14.47 -1.81
N ASP A 359 13.42 14.61 -3.01
CA ASP A 359 13.62 15.86 -3.73
C ASP A 359 12.53 16.10 -4.78
N ASN A 360 12.77 17.04 -5.70
CA ASN A 360 11.82 17.32 -6.79
C ASN A 360 11.60 16.09 -7.68
N GLN A 361 12.64 15.27 -7.91
CA GLN A 361 12.51 14.03 -8.69
C GLN A 361 11.56 13.05 -8.00
N ALA A 362 11.80 12.77 -6.72
CA ALA A 362 10.89 11.93 -5.94
C ALA A 362 9.45 12.46 -5.97
N GLY A 363 9.27 13.78 -5.84
CA GLY A 363 7.95 14.40 -5.87
C GLY A 363 7.16 14.13 -7.15
N PHE A 364 7.75 14.38 -8.32
CA PHE A 364 7.00 14.20 -9.58
C PHE A 364 6.84 12.72 -9.97
N GLU A 365 7.85 11.87 -9.76
CA GLU A 365 7.78 10.45 -10.11
C GLU A 365 6.68 9.72 -9.31
N LYS A 366 6.65 9.97 -7.99
CA LYS A 366 5.64 9.40 -7.11
C LYS A 366 4.25 9.93 -7.41
N ALA A 367 4.09 11.24 -7.63
CA ALA A 367 2.78 11.82 -7.92
C ALA A 367 2.16 11.26 -9.21
N LEU A 368 2.97 11.10 -10.27
CA LEU A 368 2.52 10.53 -11.54
C LEU A 368 2.00 9.11 -11.37
N THR A 369 2.82 8.23 -10.77
CA THR A 369 2.46 6.82 -10.60
C THR A 369 1.27 6.65 -9.65
N MET A 370 1.25 7.37 -8.53
CA MET A 370 0.18 7.26 -7.53
C MET A 370 -1.18 7.70 -8.05
N VAL A 371 -1.26 8.81 -8.79
CA VAL A 371 -2.54 9.28 -9.35
C VAL A 371 -3.09 8.29 -10.38
N LEU A 372 -2.25 7.80 -11.30
CA LEU A 372 -2.68 6.86 -12.33
C LEU A 372 -3.07 5.50 -11.72
N ALA A 373 -2.27 4.96 -10.80
CA ALA A 373 -2.59 3.72 -10.10
C ALA A 373 -3.90 3.84 -9.32
N THR A 374 -4.10 4.94 -8.59
CA THR A 374 -5.35 5.19 -7.86
C THR A 374 -6.54 5.24 -8.80
N LEU A 375 -6.47 6.05 -9.86
CA LEU A 375 -7.60 6.20 -10.78
C LEU A 375 -7.87 4.94 -11.62
N SER A 376 -6.96 3.97 -11.67
CA SER A 376 -7.23 2.68 -12.33
C SER A 376 -8.23 1.80 -11.57
N GLY A 377 -8.37 2.01 -10.25
CA GLY A 377 -9.36 1.36 -9.40
C GLY A 377 -9.12 -0.13 -9.10
N GLY A 378 -7.87 -0.60 -9.14
CA GLY A 378 -7.57 -2.02 -8.92
C GLY A 378 -7.81 -2.52 -7.48
N GLY A 379 -7.72 -1.67 -6.46
CA GLY A 379 -8.11 -2.00 -5.07
C GLY A 379 -7.02 -1.73 -4.04
N PHE A 380 -5.77 -2.07 -4.35
CA PHE A 380 -4.61 -1.85 -3.48
C PHE A 380 -3.46 -1.18 -4.21
N VAL A 381 -2.94 -0.10 -3.64
CA VAL A 381 -1.73 0.57 -4.11
C VAL A 381 -0.63 0.38 -3.07
N PHE A 382 0.42 -0.32 -3.47
CA PHE A 382 1.56 -0.66 -2.63
C PHE A 382 2.69 0.37 -2.81
N GLU A 383 3.63 0.38 -1.86
CA GLU A 383 4.77 1.32 -1.83
C GLU A 383 4.35 2.80 -1.79
N SER A 384 3.12 3.06 -1.35
CA SER A 384 2.50 4.39 -1.39
C SER A 384 3.22 5.43 -0.54
N ALA A 385 4.09 5.00 0.37
CA ALA A 385 4.87 5.89 1.22
C ALA A 385 6.24 5.31 1.63
N GLY A 386 7.25 6.16 1.59
CA GLY A 386 8.58 5.95 2.19
C GLY A 386 9.67 5.45 1.24
N MET A 387 9.31 4.83 0.11
CA MET A 387 10.28 4.23 -0.82
C MET A 387 11.11 5.25 -1.60
N LEU A 388 12.39 4.95 -1.78
CA LEU A 388 13.39 5.73 -2.52
C LEU A 388 14.36 4.77 -3.22
N ALA A 389 15.22 5.32 -4.09
CA ALA A 389 16.33 4.62 -4.73
C ALA A 389 15.93 3.31 -5.41
N SER A 390 14.84 3.34 -6.18
CA SER A 390 14.35 2.19 -6.95
C SER A 390 14.10 0.96 -6.05
N LEU A 391 13.40 1.17 -4.92
CA LEU A 391 13.12 0.21 -3.83
C LEU A 391 14.30 -0.22 -2.97
N LEU A 392 15.51 0.30 -3.20
CA LEU A 392 16.64 -0.06 -2.36
C LEU A 392 16.65 0.68 -1.03
N GLY A 393 15.90 1.78 -0.91
CA GLY A 393 15.93 2.69 0.21
C GLY A 393 14.56 3.04 0.78
N CYS A 394 14.48 3.25 2.09
CA CYS A 394 13.32 3.82 2.77
C CYS A 394 13.72 5.04 3.63
N SER A 395 12.78 5.95 3.90
CA SER A 395 13.00 7.15 4.73
C SER A 395 11.76 7.49 5.55
N PHE A 396 11.97 7.83 6.82
CA PHE A 396 10.91 8.34 7.70
C PHE A 396 10.33 9.67 7.18
N GLU A 397 11.20 10.56 6.69
CA GLU A 397 10.78 11.83 6.09
C GLU A 397 9.98 11.62 4.82
N ALA A 398 10.46 10.77 3.92
CA ALA A 398 9.75 10.46 2.68
C ALA A 398 8.35 9.92 3.00
N MET A 399 8.21 9.05 3.99
CA MET A 399 6.92 8.49 4.40
C MET A 399 5.91 9.56 4.83
N LEU A 400 6.37 10.60 5.55
CA LEU A 400 5.53 11.74 5.95
C LEU A 400 5.19 12.66 4.78
N ILE A 401 6.13 12.90 3.88
CA ILE A 401 5.91 13.71 2.67
C ILE A 401 4.92 13.01 1.75
N ASP A 402 5.03 11.70 1.64
CA ASP A 402 4.13 10.87 0.84
C ASP A 402 2.72 10.84 1.45
N ASP A 403 2.53 10.80 2.78
CA ASP A 403 1.19 10.92 3.42
C ASP A 403 0.46 12.23 3.03
N ASP A 404 1.21 13.33 2.90
CA ASP A 404 0.69 14.60 2.42
C ASP A 404 0.25 14.53 0.94
N MET A 405 1.07 13.90 0.10
CA MET A 405 0.74 13.64 -1.31
C MET A 405 -0.51 12.76 -1.41
N LEU A 406 -0.59 11.68 -0.63
CA LEU A 406 -1.73 10.76 -0.61
C LEU A 406 -3.04 11.46 -0.23
N SER A 407 -2.99 12.44 0.67
CA SER A 407 -4.16 13.27 1.00
C SER A 407 -4.72 13.98 -0.24
N SER A 408 -3.84 14.39 -1.17
CA SER A 408 -4.24 15.01 -2.44
C SER A 408 -4.73 13.96 -3.45
N VAL A 409 -4.07 12.80 -3.51
CA VAL A 409 -4.47 11.67 -4.37
C VAL A 409 -5.87 11.14 -3.99
N LYS A 410 -6.15 10.97 -2.70
CA LYS A 410 -7.50 10.61 -2.19
C LYS A 410 -8.54 11.66 -2.58
N ARG A 411 -8.21 12.95 -2.45
CA ARG A 411 -9.10 14.04 -2.87
C ARG A 411 -9.39 13.99 -4.37
N ILE A 412 -8.39 13.68 -5.21
CA ILE A 412 -8.57 13.47 -6.66
C ILE A 412 -9.52 12.28 -6.90
N GLY A 413 -9.31 11.15 -6.22
CA GLY A 413 -10.14 9.94 -6.35
C GLY A 413 -11.63 10.16 -6.06
N ARG A 414 -11.95 10.97 -5.03
CA ARG A 414 -13.34 11.36 -4.70
C ARG A 414 -14.02 12.17 -5.82
N GLY A 415 -13.26 12.84 -6.69
CA GLY A 415 -13.80 13.69 -7.76
C GLY A 415 -14.57 14.92 -7.23
N ILE A 416 -15.38 15.56 -8.08
CA ILE A 416 -16.16 16.76 -7.71
C ILE A 416 -17.59 16.34 -7.39
N GLU A 417 -18.11 16.65 -6.21
CA GLU A 417 -19.50 16.39 -5.87
C GLU A 417 -20.44 17.38 -6.58
N VAL A 418 -21.45 16.88 -7.30
CA VAL A 418 -22.36 17.71 -8.10
C VAL A 418 -23.79 17.39 -7.70
N ASN A 419 -24.42 18.35 -7.02
CA ASN A 419 -25.82 18.33 -6.61
C ASN A 419 -26.33 19.78 -6.46
N ASP A 420 -27.61 19.97 -6.14
CA ASP A 420 -28.23 21.30 -6.04
C ASP A 420 -27.55 22.22 -5.01
N GLU A 421 -27.00 21.67 -3.94
CA GLU A 421 -26.29 22.42 -2.90
C GLU A 421 -24.87 22.82 -3.34
N THR A 422 -24.14 21.91 -3.99
CA THR A 422 -22.74 22.15 -4.39
C THR A 422 -22.60 23.01 -5.63
N LEU A 423 -23.62 23.08 -6.50
CA LEU A 423 -23.65 24.00 -7.65
C LEU A 423 -23.58 25.47 -7.24
N SER A 424 -24.07 25.81 -6.04
CA SER A 424 -23.85 27.10 -5.38
C SER A 424 -24.27 28.34 -6.19
N VAL A 425 -25.23 28.20 -7.12
CA VAL A 425 -25.64 29.29 -8.04
C VAL A 425 -26.15 30.52 -7.28
N ALA A 426 -26.96 30.32 -6.23
CA ALA A 426 -27.45 31.42 -5.39
C ALA A 426 -26.31 32.11 -4.61
N VAL A 427 -25.32 31.35 -4.15
CA VAL A 427 -24.14 31.88 -3.45
C VAL A 427 -23.30 32.75 -4.39
N VAL A 428 -23.18 32.35 -5.66
CA VAL A 428 -22.52 33.17 -6.69
C VAL A 428 -23.26 34.49 -6.90
N GLU A 429 -24.59 34.46 -7.03
CA GLU A 429 -25.39 35.69 -7.18
C GLU A 429 -25.22 36.62 -5.97
N GLU A 430 -25.28 36.09 -4.75
CA GLU A 430 -25.08 36.86 -3.51
C GLU A 430 -23.70 37.50 -3.46
N ALA A 431 -22.65 36.76 -3.81
CA ALA A 431 -21.29 37.30 -3.79
C ALA A 431 -21.09 38.38 -4.86
N VAL A 432 -21.63 38.18 -6.07
CA VAL A 432 -21.49 39.13 -7.19
C VAL A 432 -22.27 40.42 -6.91
N THR A 433 -23.47 40.33 -6.33
CA THR A 433 -24.30 41.49 -6.00
C THR A 433 -23.95 42.14 -4.66
N GLY A 434 -23.14 41.45 -3.83
CA GLY A 434 -22.75 41.88 -2.49
C GLY A 434 -21.27 42.20 -2.35
N ALA A 435 -20.56 41.39 -1.54
CA ALA A 435 -19.18 41.67 -1.10
C ALA A 435 -18.12 41.56 -2.21
N GLY A 436 -18.46 40.99 -3.37
CA GLY A 436 -17.53 40.74 -4.47
C GLY A 436 -16.54 39.59 -4.22
N HIS A 437 -16.71 38.81 -3.15
CA HIS A 437 -15.87 37.65 -2.81
C HIS A 437 -16.57 36.67 -1.86
N PHE A 438 -16.04 35.45 -1.74
CA PHE A 438 -16.61 34.39 -0.89
C PHE A 438 -15.93 34.23 0.49
N LEU A 439 -14.88 34.99 0.79
CA LEU A 439 -14.02 34.75 1.97
C LEU A 439 -14.72 34.74 3.34
N GLY A 440 -15.83 35.47 3.48
CA GLY A 440 -16.64 35.53 4.69
C GLY A 440 -17.98 34.79 4.58
N HIS A 441 -18.22 34.09 3.47
CA HIS A 441 -19.50 33.43 3.22
C HIS A 441 -19.63 32.13 4.03
N ASN A 442 -20.81 31.87 4.59
CA ASN A 442 -21.05 30.71 5.47
C ASN A 442 -20.74 29.38 4.76
N GLN A 443 -21.10 29.26 3.49
CA GLN A 443 -20.81 28.06 2.70
C GLN A 443 -19.30 27.81 2.57
N THR A 444 -18.49 28.86 2.38
CA THR A 444 -17.02 28.71 2.29
C THR A 444 -16.47 28.12 3.58
N MET A 445 -16.94 28.62 4.73
CA MET A 445 -16.53 28.10 6.04
C MET A 445 -17.00 26.65 6.25
N ALA A 446 -18.22 26.31 5.83
CA ALA A 446 -18.78 24.97 5.95
C ALA A 446 -18.04 23.93 5.09
N LEU A 447 -17.52 24.33 3.92
CA LEU A 447 -16.84 23.43 2.99
C LEU A 447 -15.32 23.34 3.21
N MET A 448 -14.75 24.13 4.13
CA MET A 448 -13.30 24.18 4.33
C MET A 448 -12.69 22.81 4.58
N GLU A 449 -13.33 21.97 5.39
CA GLU A 449 -12.80 20.68 5.85
C GLU A 449 -13.36 19.49 5.08
N SER A 450 -14.35 19.70 4.20
CA SER A 450 -14.90 18.67 3.31
C SER A 450 -14.33 18.75 1.89
N GLU A 451 -14.22 19.94 1.29
CA GLU A 451 -13.81 20.10 -0.11
C GLU A 451 -12.30 20.30 -0.32
N TYR A 452 -11.60 20.81 0.69
CA TYR A 452 -10.20 21.21 0.56
C TYR A 452 -9.27 20.36 1.43
N THR A 453 -8.15 19.94 0.83
CA THR A 453 -7.07 19.27 1.55
C THR A 453 -6.05 20.30 2.04
N TYR A 454 -5.69 20.20 3.33
CA TYR A 454 -4.62 20.99 3.93
C TYR A 454 -3.41 20.09 4.24
N PRO A 455 -2.25 20.37 3.61
CA PRO A 455 -1.04 19.59 3.86
C PRO A 455 -0.50 19.85 5.28
N LYS A 456 0.11 18.82 5.88
CA LYS A 456 0.76 18.88 7.19
C LYS A 456 2.24 19.30 7.05
N HIS A 457 2.87 18.98 5.94
CA HIS A 457 4.29 19.11 5.65
C HIS A 457 4.59 20.01 4.43
N ALA A 458 3.66 20.20 3.50
CA ALA A 458 3.80 21.24 2.47
C ALA A 458 3.47 22.64 3.00
N ASP A 459 4.13 23.67 2.46
CA ASP A 459 3.98 25.06 2.87
C ASP A 459 3.09 25.84 1.90
N ARG A 460 2.24 26.73 2.43
CA ARG A 460 1.36 27.63 1.66
C ARG A 460 1.43 29.07 2.19
N LEU A 461 2.45 29.41 2.98
CA LEU A 461 2.68 30.76 3.49
C LEU A 461 3.12 31.70 2.37
N THR A 462 2.98 33.00 2.62
CA THR A 462 3.61 34.00 1.76
C THR A 462 5.14 33.94 1.95
N PRO A 463 5.95 34.38 0.96
CA PRO A 463 7.41 34.36 1.10
C PRO A 463 7.92 35.06 2.36
N ALA A 464 7.37 36.24 2.69
CA ALA A 464 7.75 36.98 3.88
C ALA A 464 7.41 36.23 5.18
N ASP A 465 6.21 35.63 5.27
CA ASP A 465 5.81 34.84 6.45
C ASP A 465 6.65 33.56 6.57
N TRP A 466 7.05 32.94 5.45
CA TRP A 466 7.91 31.76 5.41
C TRP A 466 9.34 32.09 5.87
N GLU A 467 9.90 33.20 5.42
CA GLU A 467 11.19 33.73 5.87
C GLU A 467 11.18 34.03 7.38
N GLU A 468 10.14 34.73 7.87
CA GLU A 468 9.96 35.02 9.30
C GLU A 468 9.79 33.74 10.14
N ALA A 469 9.15 32.70 9.57
CA ALA A 469 9.01 31.38 10.18
C ALA A 469 10.29 30.51 10.09
N GLY A 470 11.39 31.05 9.57
CA GLY A 470 12.71 30.41 9.53
C GLY A 470 13.04 29.68 8.23
N ALA A 471 12.35 29.97 7.13
CA ALA A 471 12.68 29.53 5.77
C ALA A 471 12.87 28.01 5.60
N ARG A 472 12.03 27.21 6.27
CA ARG A 472 12.20 25.76 6.35
C ARG A 472 11.67 25.05 5.10
N GLY A 473 12.43 24.06 4.62
CA GLY A 473 12.00 23.18 3.54
C GLY A 473 11.02 22.10 4.01
N THR A 474 10.42 21.38 3.05
CA THR A 474 9.54 20.24 3.33
C THR A 474 10.29 19.14 4.10
N TRP A 475 11.53 18.86 3.72
CA TRP A 475 12.41 17.93 4.45
C TRP A 475 12.51 18.31 5.94
N ASP A 476 12.85 19.55 6.27
CA ASP A 476 13.05 19.95 7.67
C ASP A 476 11.77 19.83 8.52
N ARG A 477 10.61 20.09 7.90
CA ARG A 477 9.31 19.88 8.56
C ARG A 477 9.02 18.40 8.78
N ALA A 478 9.32 17.55 7.80
CA ALA A 478 9.17 16.10 7.89
C ALA A 478 10.13 15.49 8.93
N THR A 479 11.43 15.82 8.90
CA THR A 479 12.43 15.36 9.89
C THR A 479 12.01 15.71 11.32
N ARG A 480 11.55 16.95 11.56
CA ARG A 480 11.06 17.32 12.91
C ARG A 480 9.87 16.47 13.34
N ARG A 481 8.92 16.22 12.44
CA ARG A 481 7.75 15.39 12.76
C ARG A 481 8.16 13.94 12.98
N ALA A 482 9.04 13.39 12.14
CA ALA A 482 9.59 12.05 12.30
C ALA A 482 10.22 11.90 13.69
N ARG A 483 11.18 12.76 14.05
CA ARG A 483 11.79 12.76 15.40
C ARG A 483 10.75 12.85 16.51
N GLN A 484 9.78 13.76 16.40
CA GLN A 484 8.72 13.88 17.40
C GLN A 484 7.95 12.56 17.58
N VAL A 485 7.54 11.90 16.49
CA VAL A 485 6.83 10.60 16.57
C VAL A 485 7.76 9.51 17.11
N LEU A 486 8.99 9.47 16.61
CA LEU A 486 10.02 8.54 17.05
C LEU A 486 10.42 8.75 18.50
N ASP A 487 10.15 9.89 19.13
CA ASP A 487 10.40 10.15 20.56
C ASP A 487 9.15 9.91 21.42
N THR A 488 7.96 10.28 20.93
CA THR A 488 6.74 10.36 21.76
C THR A 488 5.73 9.24 21.53
N HIS A 489 5.66 8.66 20.33
CA HIS A 489 4.69 7.59 20.02
C HIS A 489 5.27 6.23 20.37
N ARG A 490 4.98 5.73 21.58
CA ARG A 490 5.37 4.40 22.07
C ARG A 490 4.12 3.59 22.39
N PRO A 491 3.45 3.02 21.38
CA PRO A 491 2.23 2.27 21.63
C PRO A 491 2.50 1.01 22.45
N CYS A 492 1.47 0.56 23.18
CA CYS A 492 1.43 -0.73 23.87
C CYS A 492 0.11 -1.41 23.51
N TYR A 493 0.11 -2.16 22.40
CA TYR A 493 -1.10 -2.80 21.85
C TYR A 493 -1.25 -4.27 22.23
N ILE A 494 -0.26 -4.83 22.94
CA ILE A 494 -0.31 -6.19 23.47
C ILE A 494 -0.25 -6.16 24.98
N ASP A 495 -1.07 -7.00 25.63
CA ASP A 495 -1.02 -7.16 27.08
C ASP A 495 0.33 -7.74 27.53
N HIS A 496 0.83 -7.32 28.70
CA HIS A 496 2.12 -7.77 29.23
C HIS A 496 2.22 -9.29 29.43
N SER A 497 1.11 -9.96 29.73
CA SER A 497 1.09 -11.43 29.84
C SER A 497 1.23 -12.10 28.48
N ILE A 498 0.62 -11.54 27.44
CA ILE A 498 0.74 -12.00 26.05
C ILE A 498 2.16 -11.77 25.55
N ASP A 499 2.72 -10.57 25.78
CA ASP A 499 4.09 -10.23 25.42
C ASP A 499 5.10 -11.22 26.02
N ARG A 500 5.01 -11.44 27.34
CA ARG A 500 5.85 -12.40 28.05
C ARG A 500 5.74 -13.80 27.45
N ARG A 501 4.51 -14.28 27.22
CA ARG A 501 4.28 -15.60 26.63
C ARG A 501 4.90 -15.72 25.23
N ILE A 502 4.82 -14.69 24.40
CA ILE A 502 5.45 -14.70 23.07
C ILE A 502 6.98 -14.77 23.23
N ARG A 503 7.57 -13.93 24.08
CA ARG A 503 9.02 -13.88 24.32
C ARG A 503 9.57 -15.17 24.93
N ASP A 504 8.78 -15.87 25.74
CA ASP A 504 9.18 -17.17 26.33
C ASP A 504 9.20 -18.30 25.28
N ASN A 505 8.41 -18.20 24.20
CA ASN A 505 8.25 -19.26 23.20
C ASN A 505 8.92 -18.97 21.85
N PHE A 506 9.31 -17.71 21.58
CA PHE A 506 9.87 -17.28 20.31
C PHE A 506 11.14 -16.43 20.52
N PRO A 507 12.12 -16.50 19.60
CA PRO A 507 13.39 -15.77 19.68
C PRO A 507 13.22 -14.28 19.37
N ILE A 508 12.51 -13.54 20.24
CA ILE A 508 12.27 -12.11 20.07
C ILE A 508 13.55 -11.32 20.38
N ARG A 509 14.08 -10.63 19.36
CA ARG A 509 15.26 -9.76 19.39
C ARG A 509 14.91 -8.31 19.70
N LEU A 510 13.67 -7.88 19.40
CA LEU A 510 13.23 -6.52 19.74
C LEU A 510 13.24 -6.35 21.26
N ALA A 511 13.90 -5.30 21.74
CA ALA A 511 14.01 -5.02 23.18
C ALA A 511 12.61 -4.97 23.84
N ALA A 512 12.54 -5.37 25.12
CA ALA A 512 11.31 -5.24 25.88
C ALA A 512 10.89 -3.77 25.91
N MET A 513 9.60 -3.52 25.66
CA MET A 513 9.06 -2.17 25.74
C MET A 513 9.25 -1.67 27.17
N SER A 514 9.94 -0.53 27.34
CA SER A 514 10.10 0.06 28.66
C SER A 514 8.72 0.48 29.16
N SER A 515 8.35 0.03 30.36
CA SER A 515 7.15 0.49 31.07
C SER A 515 7.37 1.92 31.56
N ALA A 516 7.47 2.89 30.65
CA ALA A 516 7.35 4.27 31.04
C ALA A 516 5.85 4.56 31.22
N PRO A 517 5.38 4.95 32.42
CA PRO A 517 3.99 5.35 32.58
C PRO A 517 3.72 6.54 31.65
N ALA A 518 2.59 6.49 30.93
CA ALA A 518 2.09 7.66 30.22
C ALA A 518 2.08 8.82 31.21
N SER A 519 2.83 9.88 30.92
CA SER A 519 2.78 11.09 31.73
C SER A 519 1.36 11.64 31.61
N SER A 520 0.73 11.78 32.78
CA SER A 520 -0.63 12.27 33.03
C SER A 520 -0.98 13.57 32.34
#